data_AF-A0A2T8I9Y8-F1
#
_entry.id   AF-A0A2T8I9Y8-F1
#
_cell.length_a   1.000
_cell.length_b   1.000
_cell.length_c   1.000
_cell.angle_alpha   90.00
_cell.angle_beta   90.00
_cell.angle_gamma   90.00
#
_symmetry.space_group_name_H-M   'P 1'
#
loop_
_entity.id
_entity.type
_entity.pdbx_description
1 polymer ?
#
loop_
_entity_poly.entity_id
_entity_poly.type
_entity_poly.pdbx_seq_one_letter_code
_entity_poly.pdbx_strand_id
1 'polypeptide(L)' 'MIFQQKLDMVGMERFYKGVYNGRDVAVKKLYNMRGLDENIFKNELNSLMRVHHQNIVHLLGYCYE' A
#
# COMPACT_ATOMS: atom_id res chain seq x y z
N MET A 1 12.06 -2.47 -0.85
CA MET A 1 11.44 -1.17 -0.49
C MET A 1 12.20 -0.62 0.69
N ILE A 2 12.71 0.60 0.61
CA ILE A 2 13.43 1.25 1.73
C ILE A 2 12.50 2.29 2.34
N PHE A 3 12.15 2.14 3.62
CA PHE A 3 11.38 3.13 4.37
C PHE A 3 12.31 4.28 4.76
N GLN A 4 11.99 5.50 4.35
CA GLN A 4 12.83 6.67 4.62
C GLN A 4 12.25 7.52 5.75
N GLN A 5 10.94 7.76 5.74
CA GLN A 5 10.31 8.67 6.69
C GLN A 5 8.88 8.23 7.00
N LYS A 6 8.44 8.36 8.24
CA LYS A 6 7.01 8.27 8.57
C LYS A 6 6.31 9.51 8.03
N LEU A 7 5.29 9.32 7.20
CA LEU A 7 4.40 10.39 6.76
C LEU A 7 3.24 10.48 7.76
N ASP A 8 2.67 11.67 7.85
CA ASP A 8 1.71 12.06 8.89
C ASP A 8 0.55 11.06 9.11
N MET A 9 -0.04 11.11 10.30
CA MET A 9 -1.25 10.35 10.61
C MET A 9 -2.46 11.05 9.98
N VAL A 10 -3.12 10.39 9.03
CA VAL A 10 -4.46 10.76 8.59
C VAL A 10 -5.43 9.79 9.26
N GLY A 11 -6.11 10.26 10.31
CA GLY A 11 -6.93 9.39 11.17
C GLY A 11 -6.10 8.36 11.95
N MET A 12 -6.54 7.10 11.99
CA MET A 12 -5.80 5.99 12.62
C MET A 12 -4.73 5.36 11.70
N GLU A 13 -4.60 5.84 10.47
CA GLU A 13 -3.74 5.23 9.46
C GLU A 13 -2.33 5.81 9.49
N ARG A 14 -1.33 4.96 9.23
CA ARG A 14 0.08 5.37 9.16
C ARG A 14 0.61 5.16 7.74
N PHE A 15 1.07 6.24 7.16
CA PHE A 15 1.76 6.23 5.87
C PHE A 15 3.26 6.43 6.08
N TYR A 16 4.05 5.96 5.13
CA TYR A 16 5.49 6.10 5.14
C TYR A 16 5.95 6.51 3.75
N LYS A 17 6.94 7.39 3.67
CA LYS A 17 7.68 7.65 2.44
C LYS A 17 8.74 6.57 2.30
N GLY A 18 8.88 6.03 1.10
CA GLY A 18 9.95 5.12 0.76
C GLY A 18 10.43 5.29 -0.67
N VAL A 19 11.39 4.45 -1.05
CA VAL A 19 11.90 4.36 -2.42
C VAL A 19 11.73 2.93 -2.94
N TYR A 20 11.20 2.81 -4.15
CA TYR A 20 11.06 1.56 -4.90
C TYR A 20 11.47 1.79 -6.36
N ASN A 21 12.41 0.98 -6.87
CA ASN A 21 12.98 1.11 -8.22
C ASN A 21 13.42 2.55 -8.57
N GLY A 22 14.06 3.23 -7.61
CA GLY A 22 14.54 4.61 -7.77
C GLY A 22 13.45 5.69 -7.80
N ARG A 23 12.18 5.35 -7.52
CA ARG A 23 11.07 6.29 -7.44
C ARG A 23 10.58 6.43 -6.00
N ASP A 24 10.20 7.64 -5.63
CA ASP A 24 9.51 7.92 -4.38
C ASP A 24 8.13 7.24 -4.36
N VAL A 25 7.81 6.58 -3.25
CA VAL A 25 6.54 5.88 -3.03
C VAL A 25 5.95 6.20 -1.66
N ALA A 26 4.62 6.18 -1.57
CA ALA A 26 3.90 6.14 -0.31
C ALA A 26 3.59 4.68 0.05
N VAL A 27 3.81 4.32 1.31
CA VAL A 27 3.57 2.97 1.83
C VAL A 27 2.55 3.06 2.95
N LYS A 28 1.42 2.37 2.78
CA LYS A 28 0.40 2.24 3.83
C LYS A 28 0.61 0.91 4.55
N LYS A 29 0.90 0.96 5.84
CA LYS A 29 0.99 -0.26 6.66
C LYS A 29 -0.38 -0.58 7.22
N LEU A 30 -0.93 -1.73 6.86
CA LEU A 30 -2.17 -2.24 7.44
C LEU A 30 -1.88 -2.85 8.82
N TYR A 31 -2.66 -2.47 9.82
CA TYR A 31 -2.58 -3.01 11.18
C TYR A 31 -3.84 -3.82 11.47
N ASN A 32 -3.71 -4.86 12.31
CA ASN A 32 -4.83 -5.65 12.82
C ASN A 32 -5.72 -6.29 11.72
N MET A 33 -5.10 -7.05 10.81
CA MET A 33 -5.83 -7.83 9.78
C MET A 33 -6.47 -9.13 10.33
N ARG A 34 -6.85 -9.16 11.62
CA ARG A 34 -7.48 -10.35 12.22
C ARG A 34 -8.84 -10.61 11.58
N GLY A 35 -9.09 -11.86 11.17
CA GLY A 35 -10.34 -12.25 10.52
C GLY A 35 -10.45 -11.80 9.06
N LEU A 36 -9.37 -11.25 8.47
CA LEU A 36 -9.32 -10.95 7.05
C LEU A 36 -9.17 -12.25 6.27
N ASP A 37 -10.06 -12.48 5.31
CA ASP A 37 -9.91 -13.59 4.37
C ASP A 37 -8.79 -13.25 3.37
N GLU A 38 -7.72 -14.05 3.38
CA GLU A 38 -6.57 -13.86 2.50
C GLU A 38 -6.93 -13.89 1.01
N ASN A 39 -7.90 -14.70 0.61
CA ASN A 39 -8.32 -14.81 -0.79
C ASN A 39 -9.06 -13.54 -1.20
N ILE A 40 -9.96 -13.03 -0.35
CA ILE A 40 -10.64 -11.75 -0.60
C ILE A 40 -9.59 -10.63 -0.66
N PHE A 41 -8.64 -10.59 0.27
CA PHE A 41 -7.58 -9.60 0.28
C PHE A 41 -6.73 -9.62 -0.99
N LYS A 42 -6.28 -10.80 -1.42
CA LYS A 42 -5.51 -10.96 -2.66
C LYS A 42 -6.34 -10.54 -3.88
N ASN A 43 -7.63 -10.89 -3.93
CA ASN A 43 -8.51 -10.51 -5.04
C ASN A 43 -8.70 -9.00 -5.15
N GLU A 44 -8.92 -8.31 -4.03
CA GLU A 44 -9.03 -6.85 -3.98
C GLU A 44 -7.73 -6.18 -4.43
N LEU A 45 -6.59 -6.62 -3.90
CA LEU A 45 -5.28 -6.08 -4.29
C LEU A 45 -4.98 -6.30 -5.77
N ASN A 46 -5.27 -7.49 -6.30
CA ASN A 46 -5.11 -7.79 -7.73
C ASN A 46 -5.99 -6.89 -8.60
N SER A 47 -7.18 -6.55 -8.14
CA SER A 47 -8.08 -5.63 -8.84
C SER A 47 -7.54 -4.20 -8.83
N LEU A 48 -7.10 -3.72 -7.66
CA LEU A 48 -6.49 -2.39 -7.49
C LEU A 48 -5.20 -2.23 -8.31
N MET A 49 -4.36 -3.28 -8.38
CA MET A 49 -3.13 -3.27 -9.18
C MET A 49 -3.40 -3.14 -10.68
N ARG A 50 -4.58 -3.53 -11.17
CA ARG A 50 -4.96 -3.38 -12.59
C ARG A 50 -5.47 -1.98 -12.92
N VAL A 51 -5.87 -1.19 -11.91
CA VAL A 51 -6.36 0.17 -12.13
C VAL A 51 -5.19 1.08 -12.47
N HIS A 52 -5.14 1.54 -13.72
CA HIS A 52 -4.12 2.46 -14.21
C HIS A 52 -4.78 3.61 -14.96
N HIS A 53 -4.96 4.73 -14.26
CA HIS A 53 -5.59 5.94 -14.80
C HIS A 53 -4.89 7.18 -14.25
N GLN A 54 -4.77 8.24 -15.06
CA GLN A 54 -4.07 9.49 -14.72
C GLN A 54 -4.58 10.18 -13.43
N ASN A 55 -5.85 9.95 -13.07
CA ASN A 55 -6.49 10.57 -11.90
C ASN A 55 -6.66 9.61 -10.70
N ILE A 56 -6.06 8.41 -10.74
CA ILE A 56 -6.17 7.42 -9.67
C ILE A 56 -4.77 7.04 -9.21
N VAL A 57 -4.58 6.98 -7.89
CA VAL A 57 -3.31 6.50 -7.31
C VAL A 57 -3.10 5.04 -7.70
N HIS A 58 -2.05 4.78 -8.46
CA HIS A 58 -1.73 3.44 -8.91
C HIS A 58 -1.03 2.64 -7.81
N LEU A 59 -1.59 1.49 -7.45
CA LEU A 59 -0.99 0.56 -6.51
C LEU A 59 0.13 -0.22 -7.21
N LEU A 60 1.38 0.10 -6.88
CA LEU A 60 2.57 -0.53 -7.49
C LEU A 60 2.80 -1.97 -7.02
N GLY A 61 2.25 -2.35 -5.86
CA GLY A 61 2.39 -3.68 -5.29
C GLY A 61 2.10 -3.69 -3.80
N TYR A 62 2.20 -4.88 -3.20
CA TYR A 62 2.05 -5.10 -1.78
C TYR A 62 3.12 -6.06 -1.26
N CYS A 63 3.34 -6.05 0.05
CA CYS A 63 4.17 -7.03 0.75
C CYS A 63 3.30 -7.67 1.84
N TYR A 64 3.39 -8.99 1.95
CA TYR A 64 2.68 -9.79 2.93
C TYR A 64 3.62 -10.93 3.35
N GLU A 65 4.07 -10.89 4.60
CA GLU A 65 4.87 -11.91 5.29
C GLU A 65 4.18 -12.28 6.60
#